data_AF-X1I5C8-F1
#
_entry.id   AF-X1I5C8-F1
#
_cell.length_a   1.000
_cell.length_b   1.000
_cell.length_c   1.000
_cell.angle_alpha   90.00
_cell.angle_beta   90.00
_cell.angle_gamma   90.00
#
_symmetry.space_group_name_H-M   'P 1'
#
loop_
_entity.id
_entity.type
_entity.pdbx_description
1 polymer ?
#
loop_
_entity_poly.entity_id
_entity_poly.type
_entity_poly.pdbx_seq_one_letter_code
_entity_poly.pdbx_strand_id
1 'polypeptide(L)'
;MFIISFPLLICGIILSSNIINTLFGKEFQNSIVALQILSLGIVFVFQIWLFHTILNSIDKQKLVMYIGLAGLVVNIILNSLLIPKYSFKGAAATTVLSESVVFTICYYYLY
;
A
#
# COMPACT_ATOMS: atom_id res chain seq x y z
N MET A 1 9.50 7.14 -9.74
CA MET A 1 9.54 5.65 -9.80
C MET A 1 8.36 5.02 -10.55
N PHE A 2 7.46 5.82 -11.17
CA PHE A 2 6.28 5.31 -11.87
C PHE A 2 6.56 4.31 -12.99
N ILE A 3 7.66 4.48 -13.72
CA ILE A 3 8.06 3.57 -14.81
C ILE A 3 8.24 2.12 -14.30
N ILE A 4 8.65 1.94 -13.05
CA ILE A 4 8.86 0.61 -12.45
C ILE A 4 7.60 0.14 -11.72
N SER A 5 6.92 1.03 -10.99
CA SER A 5 5.78 0.65 -10.15
C SER A 5 4.54 0.25 -10.95
N PHE A 6 4.30 0.85 -12.14
CA PHE A 6 3.17 0.50 -12.99
C PHE A 6 3.27 -0.92 -13.58
N PRO A 7 4.39 -1.32 -14.22
CA PRO A 7 4.58 -2.71 -14.64
C PRO A 7 4.47 -3.69 -13.48
N LEU A 8 5.04 -3.39 -12.32
CA LEU A 8 4.94 -4.24 -11.13
C LEU A 8 3.50 -4.39 -10.64
N LEU A 9 2.71 -3.33 -10.64
CA LEU A 9 1.27 -3.38 -10.34
C LEU A 9 0.55 -4.32 -11.32
N ILE A 10 0.79 -4.15 -12.62
CA ILE A 10 0.12 -4.95 -13.66
C ILE A 10 0.52 -6.42 -13.54
N CYS A 11 1.82 -6.70 -13.39
CA CYS A 11 2.33 -8.04 -13.15
C CYS A 11 1.75 -8.63 -11.85
N GLY A 12 1.70 -7.86 -10.77
CA GLY A 12 1.12 -8.29 -9.50
C GLY A 12 -0.33 -8.74 -9.67
N ILE A 13 -1.16 -7.95 -10.34
CA ILE A 13 -2.58 -8.26 -10.56
C ILE A 13 -2.75 -9.51 -11.44
N ILE A 14 -2.05 -9.57 -12.58
CA ILE A 14 -2.18 -10.65 -13.55
C ILE A 14 -1.61 -11.97 -13.01
N LEU A 15 -0.43 -11.93 -12.39
CA LEU A 15 0.23 -13.13 -11.87
C LEU A 15 -0.27 -13.55 -10.49
N SER A 16 -1.12 -12.77 -9.80
CA SER A 16 -1.61 -13.11 -8.45
C SER A 16 -2.17 -14.54 -8.36
N SER A 17 -2.97 -14.97 -9.34
CA SER A 17 -3.52 -16.34 -9.38
C SER A 17 -2.42 -17.38 -9.50
N ASN A 18 -1.47 -17.18 -10.41
CA ASN A 18 -0.37 -18.10 -10.64
C ASN A 18 0.51 -18.19 -9.40
N ILE A 19 0.90 -17.05 -8.81
CA ILE A 19 1.74 -16.99 -7.60
C ILE A 19 1.08 -17.75 -6.44
N ILE A 20 -0.21 -17.50 -6.19
CA ILE A 20 -0.90 -18.14 -5.07
C ILE A 20 -1.03 -19.65 -5.30
N ASN A 21 -1.43 -20.07 -6.50
CA ASN A 21 -1.62 -21.48 -6.80
C ASN A 21 -0.30 -22.27 -6.82
N THR A 22 0.82 -21.66 -7.24
CA THR A 22 2.13 -22.34 -7.27
C THR A 22 2.79 -22.42 -5.90
N LEU A 23 2.67 -21.38 -5.07
CA LEU A 23 3.35 -21.31 -3.78
C LEU A 23 2.54 -21.88 -2.61
N PHE A 24 1.22 -21.70 -2.63
CA PHE A 24 0.34 -22.02 -1.49
C PHE A 24 -0.74 -23.06 -1.83
N GLY A 25 -1.03 -23.26 -3.12
CA GLY A 25 -2.03 -24.22 -3.57
C GLY A 25 -3.48 -23.73 -3.49
N LYS A 26 -4.42 -24.63 -3.80
CA LYS A 26 -5.84 -24.27 -4.00
C LYS A 26 -6.56 -23.82 -2.74
N GLU A 27 -6.09 -24.19 -1.56
CA GLU A 27 -6.71 -23.78 -0.28
C GLU A 27 -6.65 -22.25 -0.07
N PHE A 28 -5.69 -21.59 -0.73
CA PHE A 28 -5.47 -20.14 -0.62
C PHE A 28 -6.07 -19.33 -1.76
N GLN A 29 -6.95 -19.90 -2.60
CA GLN A 29 -7.58 -19.19 -3.72
C GLN A 29 -8.25 -17.87 -3.31
N ASN A 30 -8.86 -17.83 -2.12
CA ASN A 30 -9.51 -16.62 -1.59
C ASN A 30 -8.54 -15.45 -1.39
N SER A 31 -7.25 -15.71 -1.21
CA SER A 31 -6.16 -14.73 -1.00
C SER A 31 -5.75 -14.02 -2.29
N ILE A 32 -6.10 -14.56 -3.47
CA ILE A 32 -5.77 -13.97 -4.77
C ILE A 32 -6.28 -12.54 -4.85
N VAL A 33 -7.54 -12.32 -4.43
CA VAL A 33 -8.16 -10.99 -4.44
C VAL A 33 -7.42 -10.02 -3.52
N ALA A 34 -6.94 -10.48 -2.36
CA ALA A 34 -6.19 -9.63 -1.45
C ALA A 34 -4.83 -9.24 -2.03
N LEU A 35 -4.14 -10.16 -2.71
CA LEU A 35 -2.88 -9.87 -3.39
C LEU A 35 -3.07 -8.88 -4.57
N GLN A 36 -4.17 -9.01 -5.31
CA GLN A 36 -4.54 -8.06 -6.37
C GLN A 36 -4.80 -6.66 -5.81
N ILE A 37 -5.51 -6.57 -4.69
CA ILE A 37 -5.74 -5.28 -4.00
C ILE A 37 -4.40 -4.70 -3.54
N LEU A 38 -3.57 -5.47 -2.84
CA LEU A 38 -2.24 -5.01 -2.38
C LEU A 38 -1.34 -4.57 -3.54
N SER A 39 -1.47 -5.19 -4.72
CA SER A 39 -0.72 -4.80 -5.91
C SER A 39 -1.02 -3.36 -6.37
N LEU A 40 -2.21 -2.81 -6.05
CA LEU A 40 -2.52 -1.40 -6.28
C LEU A 40 -1.67 -0.47 -5.39
N GLY A 41 -1.30 -0.92 -4.20
CA GLY A 41 -0.46 -0.19 -3.24
C GLY A 41 0.96 0.07 -3.75
N ILE A 42 1.47 -0.78 -4.66
CA ILE A 42 2.84 -0.70 -5.19
C ILE A 42 3.14 0.69 -5.77
N VAL A 43 2.17 1.31 -6.47
CA VAL A 43 2.35 2.65 -7.06
C VAL A 43 2.53 3.73 -5.98
N PHE A 44 1.80 3.63 -4.87
CA PHE A 44 1.92 4.56 -3.76
C PHE A 44 3.22 4.33 -2.99
N VAL A 45 3.50 3.09 -2.59
CA VAL A 45 4.63 2.79 -1.70
C VAL A 45 5.97 3.18 -2.34
N PHE A 46 6.17 2.93 -3.64
CA PHE A 46 7.39 3.31 -4.34
C PHE A 46 7.62 4.82 -4.32
N GLN A 47 6.55 5.60 -4.47
CA GLN A 47 6.67 7.05 -4.44
C GLN A 47 6.83 7.57 -3.01
N ILE A 48 6.16 6.97 -2.02
CA ILE A 48 6.33 7.30 -0.59
C ILE A 48 7.79 7.12 -0.18
N TRP A 49 8.44 6.04 -0.58
CA TRP A 49 9.87 5.82 -0.31
C TRP A 49 10.75 6.93 -0.89
N LEU A 50 10.48 7.35 -2.13
CA LEU A 50 11.20 8.47 -2.74
C LEU A 50 10.96 9.77 -1.98
N PHE A 51 9.70 10.09 -1.64
CA PHE A 51 9.33 11.30 -0.93
C PHE A 51 9.91 11.35 0.48
N HIS A 52 9.86 10.25 1.24
CA HIS A 52 10.50 10.15 2.54
C HIS A 52 12.01 10.35 2.43
N THR A 53 12.65 9.79 1.41
CA THR A 53 14.09 9.98 1.17
C THR A 53 14.42 11.44 0.91
N ILE A 54 13.63 12.13 0.07
CA ILE A 54 13.81 13.57 -0.20
C ILE A 54 13.63 14.38 1.08
N LEU A 55 12.54 14.17 1.82
CA LEU A 55 12.24 14.89 3.06
C LEU A 55 13.33 14.67 4.12
N ASN A 56 13.82 13.43 4.27
CA ASN A 56 14.90 13.12 5.20
C ASN A 56 16.22 13.82 4.79
N SER A 57 16.52 13.90 3.48
CA SER A 57 17.73 14.58 2.98
C SER A 57 17.71 16.10 3.14
N ILE A 58 16.55 16.70 3.46
CA ILE A 58 16.39 18.14 3.74
C ILE A 58 16.03 18.40 5.21
N ASP A 59 16.44 17.51 6.11
CA ASP A 59 16.25 17.60 7.57
C ASP A 59 14.77 17.65 8.04
N LYS A 60 13.84 17.15 7.22
CA LYS A 60 12.40 17.05 7.54
C LYS A 60 11.99 15.66 8.06
N GLN A 61 12.87 14.92 8.73
CA GLN A 61 12.54 13.60 9.31
C GLN A 61 11.40 13.65 10.33
N LYS A 62 11.24 14.76 11.07
CA LYS A 62 10.10 14.95 11.98
C LYS A 62 8.77 15.01 11.21
N LEU A 63 8.77 15.62 10.03
CA LEU A 63 7.60 15.65 9.17
C LEU A 63 7.26 14.24 8.68
N VAL A 64 8.26 13.47 8.24
CA VAL A 64 8.08 12.06 7.85
C VAL A 64 7.48 11.24 9.00
N MET A 65 7.93 11.44 10.24
CA MET A 65 7.34 10.81 11.43
C MET A 65 5.85 11.17 11.59
N TYR A 66 5.49 12.46 11.49
CA TYR A 66 4.09 12.88 11.60
C TYR A 66 3.20 12.35 10.46
N ILE A 67 3.73 12.29 9.24
CA ILE A 67 3.03 11.67 8.10
C ILE A 67 2.81 10.17 8.36
N GLY A 68 3.83 9.47 8.87
CA GLY A 68 3.71 8.08 9.28
C GLY A 68 2.66 7.86 10.36
N LEU A 69 2.58 8.76 11.35
CA LEU A 69 1.54 8.74 12.37
C LEU A 69 0.13 8.95 11.78
N ALA A 70 -0.02 9.87 10.82
CA ALA A 70 -1.30 10.06 10.12
C ALA A 70 -1.71 8.77 9.37
N GLY A 71 -0.76 8.14 8.66
CA GLY A 71 -0.97 6.86 8.00
C GLY A 71 -1.39 5.75 8.98
N LEU A 72 -0.72 5.65 10.13
CA LEU A 72 -1.05 4.70 11.19
C LEU A 72 -2.48 4.90 11.72
N VAL A 73 -2.88 6.14 11.99
CA VAL A 73 -4.23 6.47 12.48
C VAL A 73 -5.28 6.06 11.45
N VAL A 74 -5.09 6.42 10.18
CA VAL A 74 -5.99 6.02 9.08
C VAL A 74 -6.06 4.50 8.99
N ASN A 75 -4.92 3.81 9.08
CA ASN A 75 -4.84 2.36 9.01
C ASN A 75 -5.62 1.68 10.14
N ILE A 76 -5.45 2.13 11.39
CA ILE A 76 -6.17 1.58 12.55
C ILE A 76 -7.67 1.81 12.41
N ILE A 77 -8.09 3.03 12.06
CA ILE A 77 -9.51 3.37 11.90
C ILE A 77 -10.13 2.50 10.80
N LEU A 78 -9.55 2.49 9.61
CA LEU A 78 -10.08 1.71 8.49
C LEU A 78 -10.05 0.21 8.77
N ASN A 79 -9.00 -0.32 9.42
CA ASN A 79 -8.95 -1.74 9.77
C ASN A 79 -10.08 -2.12 10.72
N SER A 80 -10.34 -1.29 11.73
CA SER A 80 -11.44 -1.52 12.69
C SER A 80 -12.82 -1.55 12.02
N LEU A 81 -13.00 -0.82 10.91
CA LEU A 81 -14.26 -0.74 10.17
C LEU A 81 -14.38 -1.83 9.09
N LEU A 82 -13.31 -2.09 8.34
CA LEU A 82 -13.33 -2.93 7.15
C LEU A 82 -13.05 -4.41 7.46
N ILE A 83 -12.21 -4.73 8.44
CA ILE A 83 -11.89 -6.14 8.77
C ILE A 83 -13.13 -6.91 9.25
N PRO A 84 -13.99 -6.39 10.14
CA PRO A 84 -15.16 -7.14 10.58
C PRO A 84 -16.12 -7.51 9.43
N LYS A 85 -16.18 -6.68 8.38
CA LYS A 85 -17.09 -6.88 7.24
C LYS A 85 -16.46 -7.64 6.08
N TYR A 86 -15.15 -7.48 5.85
CA TYR A 86 -14.46 -7.98 4.65
C TYR A 86 -13.25 -8.88 4.97
N SER A 87 -12.98 -9.16 6.24
CA SER A 87 -11.85 -9.98 6.71
C SER A 87 -10.52 -9.50 6.10
N PHE A 88 -9.66 -10.42 5.66
CA PHE A 88 -8.35 -10.14 5.07
C PHE A 88 -8.41 -9.27 3.79
N LYS A 89 -9.52 -9.28 3.04
CA LYS A 89 -9.71 -8.37 1.90
C LYS A 89 -9.87 -6.92 2.36
N GLY A 90 -10.53 -6.71 3.50
CA GLY A 90 -10.65 -5.42 4.15
C GLY A 90 -9.31 -4.88 4.64
N ALA A 91 -8.46 -5.76 5.18
CA ALA A 91 -7.10 -5.40 5.57
C ALA A 91 -6.26 -4.96 4.36
N ALA A 92 -6.31 -5.71 3.25
CA ALA A 92 -5.63 -5.35 2.00
C ALA A 92 -6.07 -3.96 1.48
N ALA A 93 -7.38 -3.71 1.42
CA ALA A 93 -7.91 -2.42 0.98
C ALA A 93 -7.51 -1.27 1.93
N THR A 94 -7.52 -1.52 3.23
CA THR A 94 -7.09 -0.56 4.24
C THR A 94 -5.64 -0.15 4.05
N THR A 95 -4.74 -1.10 3.77
CA THR A 95 -3.32 -0.79 3.50
C THR A 95 -3.18 0.16 2.30
N VAL A 96 -3.81 -0.15 1.18
CA VAL A 96 -3.75 0.68 -0.03
C VAL A 96 -4.31 2.08 0.20
N LEU A 97 -5.43 2.18 0.93
CA LEU A 97 -6.04 3.47 1.28
C LEU A 97 -5.16 4.28 2.26
N SER A 98 -4.49 3.61 3.19
CA SER A 98 -3.58 4.28 4.12
C SER A 98 -2.35 4.82 3.39
N GLU A 99 -1.78 4.02 2.48
CA GLU A 99 -0.67 4.43 1.62
C GLU A 99 -1.07 5.57 0.68
N SER A 100 -2.28 5.57 0.12
CA SER A 100 -2.73 6.67 -0.73
C SER A 100 -2.85 7.99 0.05
N VAL A 101 -3.34 7.95 1.29
CA VAL A 101 -3.36 9.13 2.17
C VAL A 101 -1.94 9.62 2.46
N VAL A 102 -1.03 8.72 2.87
CA VAL A 102 0.38 9.06 3.14
C VAL A 102 1.03 9.68 1.90
N PHE A 103 0.81 9.09 0.72
CA PHE A 103 1.26 9.62 -0.55
C PHE A 103 0.74 11.04 -0.79
N THR A 104 -0.56 11.29 -0.61
CA THR A 104 -1.17 12.61 -0.83
C THR A 104 -0.60 13.66 0.11
N ILE A 105 -0.39 13.31 1.39
CA ILE A 105 0.22 14.23 2.37
C ILE A 105 1.67 14.53 1.96
N CYS A 106 2.48 13.51 1.63
CA CYS A 106 3.84 13.70 1.15
C CYS A 106 3.90 14.59 -0.11
N TYR A 107 3.00 14.36 -1.06
CA TYR A 107 2.91 15.14 -2.29
C TYR A 107 2.63 16.62 -1.99
N TYR A 108 1.67 16.91 -1.11
CA TYR A 108 1.32 18.28 -0.69
C TYR A 108 2.46 19.03 0.02
N TYR A 109 3.36 18.33 0.74
CA TYR A 109 4.49 18.99 1.40
C TYR A 109 5.71 19.21 0.52
N LEU A 110 5.79 18.53 -0.63
CA LEU A 110 6.90 18.62 -1.57
C LEU A 110 6.62 19.57 -2.75
N TYR A 111 5.35 19.86 -3.03
CA TYR A 111 4.89 20.73 -4.10
C TYR A 111 3.95 21.79 -3.55
#